data_AF-A0A7S0HII7-F1
#
_entry.id   AF-A0A7S0HII7-F1
#
_cell.length_a   1.000
_cell.length_b   1.000
_cell.length_c   1.000
_cell.angle_alpha   90.00
_cell.angle_beta   90.00
_cell.angle_gamma   90.00
#
_symmetry.space_group_name_H-M   'P 1'
#
loop_
_entity.id
_entity.type
_entity.pdbx_description
1 polymer ?
#
loop_
_entity_poly.entity_id
_entity_poly.type
_entity_poly.pdbx_seq_one_letter_code
_entity_poly.pdbx_strand_id
1 'polypeptide(L)'
;MSNTFAVLEDAPWRVDDKILTRDLFLKFATFDGEKFVGGLVLHDQLSMSLGYKIFYSGAPGAILEQTGLPQLPMENVTLHKGWNWIGHPPLMSYDLDSGITPVGGDAFTVDDQIKTRAGGDASSLTTYDGSSFQGKLFELEPSVGYEVRVARAVTLRYRCSQVQQTLFKEGGLPCDCAKCCGGIAFPPSLPPPPPPLPTVPGPAGPAAPP
;
A
#
# COMPACT_ATOMS: atom_id res chain seq x y z
N MET A 1 -6.69 -22.68 -0.29
CA MET A 1 -6.71 -21.42 0.48
C MET A 1 -5.36 -20.78 0.26
N SER A 2 -5.32 -19.69 -0.51
CA SER A 2 -4.07 -18.99 -0.83
C SER A 2 -3.70 -18.17 0.40
N ASN A 3 -2.49 -18.36 0.93
CA ASN A 3 -2.01 -17.61 2.08
C ASN A 3 -1.76 -16.18 1.62
N THR A 4 -2.62 -15.24 2.02
CA THR A 4 -2.55 -13.82 1.58
C THR A 4 -1.23 -13.13 2.01
N PHE A 5 -0.44 -13.78 2.87
CA PHE A 5 0.90 -13.37 3.27
C PHE A 5 2.02 -13.74 2.28
N ALA A 6 1.77 -14.54 1.24
CA ALA A 6 2.74 -14.83 0.18
C ALA A 6 3.29 -13.54 -0.48
N VAL A 7 2.49 -12.50 -0.40
CA VAL A 7 2.78 -11.13 -0.81
C VAL A 7 3.94 -10.49 -0.04
N LEU A 8 4.42 -11.07 1.06
CA LEU A 8 5.50 -10.53 1.88
C LEU A 8 6.52 -11.61 2.32
N GLU A 9 6.44 -12.82 1.77
CA GLU A 9 7.23 -13.98 2.22
C GLU A 9 8.73 -13.83 1.97
N ASP A 10 9.14 -13.11 0.92
CA ASP A 10 10.55 -12.98 0.53
C ASP A 10 11.32 -11.90 1.31
N ALA A 11 10.63 -11.10 2.12
CA ALA A 11 11.29 -10.09 2.91
C ALA A 11 12.11 -10.73 4.06
N PRO A 12 13.29 -10.19 4.40
CA PRO A 12 14.19 -10.76 5.41
C PRO A 12 13.72 -10.42 6.84
N TRP A 13 12.54 -10.94 7.21
CA TRP A 13 11.92 -10.74 8.51
C TRP A 13 12.78 -11.26 9.64
N ARG A 14 12.70 -10.59 10.78
CA ARG A 14 13.32 -11.03 12.04
C ARG A 14 12.25 -11.38 13.05
N VAL A 15 12.62 -12.24 14.00
CA VAL A 15 11.77 -12.57 15.16
C VAL A 15 11.27 -11.26 15.79
N ASP A 16 9.98 -11.24 16.14
CA ASP A 16 9.25 -10.09 16.69
C ASP A 16 8.92 -8.95 15.74
N ASP A 17 9.25 -9.04 14.44
CA ASP A 17 8.70 -8.13 13.43
C ASP A 17 7.18 -8.24 13.34
N LYS A 18 6.49 -7.14 13.06
CA LYS A 18 5.01 -7.07 13.16
C LYS A 18 4.36 -6.39 11.97
N ILE A 19 3.20 -6.89 11.61
CA ILE A 19 2.26 -6.23 10.71
C ILE A 19 1.01 -5.91 11.51
N LEU A 20 0.59 -4.65 11.50
CA LEU A 20 -0.58 -4.18 12.25
C LEU A 20 -1.58 -3.53 11.29
N THR A 21 -2.87 -3.76 11.53
CA THR A 21 -3.96 -3.01 10.88
C THR A 21 -5.00 -2.58 11.90
N ARG A 22 -5.78 -1.56 11.55
CA ARG A 22 -6.92 -1.10 12.32
C ARG A 22 -8.15 -1.19 11.45
N ASP A 23 -9.01 -2.14 11.80
CA ASP A 23 -10.31 -2.36 11.19
C ASP A 23 -11.29 -2.64 12.34
N LEU A 24 -11.95 -1.57 12.79
CA LEU A 24 -12.70 -1.43 14.06
C LEU A 24 -11.88 -1.65 15.35
N PHE A 25 -10.97 -2.62 15.35
CA PHE A 25 -10.05 -2.96 16.42
C PHE A 25 -8.63 -3.18 15.88
N LEU A 26 -7.64 -3.13 16.76
CA LEU A 26 -6.25 -3.39 16.41
C LEU A 26 -6.06 -4.90 16.18
N LYS A 27 -5.55 -5.25 15.01
CA LYS A 27 -5.18 -6.63 14.65
C LYS A 27 -3.71 -6.64 14.27
N PHE A 28 -3.03 -7.74 14.58
CA PHE A 28 -1.62 -7.87 14.25
C PHE A 28 -1.21 -9.31 13.97
N ALA A 29 -0.12 -9.44 13.22
CA ALA A 29 0.69 -10.64 13.12
C ALA A 29 2.11 -10.33 13.59
N THR A 30 2.77 -11.33 14.16
CA THR A 30 4.17 -11.28 14.60
C THR A 30 4.93 -12.41 13.95
N PHE A 31 6.14 -12.14 13.46
CA PHE A 31 7.01 -13.14 12.88
C PHE A 31 7.69 -13.95 14.00
N ASP A 32 7.49 -15.27 14.01
CA ASP A 32 8.01 -16.17 15.04
C ASP A 32 9.42 -16.71 14.74
N GLY A 33 9.98 -16.37 13.58
CA GLY A 33 11.27 -16.87 13.08
C GLY A 33 11.13 -17.77 11.86
N GLU A 34 9.94 -18.34 11.64
CA GLU A 34 9.62 -19.14 10.45
C GLU A 34 8.47 -18.54 9.64
N LYS A 35 7.44 -18.01 10.31
CA LYS A 35 6.24 -17.46 9.68
C LYS A 35 5.59 -16.38 10.52
N PHE A 36 4.63 -15.68 9.92
CA PHE A 36 3.72 -14.82 10.67
C PHE A 36 2.69 -15.65 11.45
N VAL A 37 2.47 -15.28 12.70
CA VAL A 37 1.42 -15.82 13.58
C VAL A 37 0.63 -14.70 14.24
N GLY A 38 -0.63 -14.96 14.60
CA GLY A 38 -1.48 -14.00 15.31
C GLY A 38 -2.82 -13.73 14.61
N GLY A 39 -3.59 -12.78 15.15
CA GLY A 39 -4.96 -12.52 14.73
C GLY A 39 -5.10 -12.15 13.25
N LEU A 40 -4.11 -11.46 12.67
CA LEU A 40 -4.16 -11.10 11.24
C LEU A 40 -4.09 -12.32 10.31
N VAL A 41 -3.30 -13.34 10.69
CA VAL A 41 -3.15 -14.60 9.95
C VAL A 41 -4.36 -15.50 10.17
N LEU A 42 -4.82 -15.62 11.42
CA LEU A 42 -5.95 -16.48 11.81
C LEU A 42 -7.28 -16.04 11.18
N HIS A 43 -7.40 -14.77 10.80
CA HIS A 43 -8.61 -14.22 10.19
C HIS A 43 -8.47 -13.94 8.69
N ASP A 44 -7.37 -14.33 8.04
CA ASP A 44 -7.07 -14.10 6.62
C ASP A 44 -7.26 -12.62 6.20
N GLN A 45 -6.69 -11.71 6.99
CA GLN A 45 -7.04 -10.29 6.96
C GLN A 45 -5.97 -9.38 6.36
N LEU A 46 -5.10 -9.91 5.50
CA LEU A 46 -4.35 -9.07 4.56
C LEU A 46 -5.25 -8.67 3.38
N SER A 47 -6.24 -7.82 3.64
CA SER A 47 -7.02 -7.17 2.57
C SER A 47 -6.26 -5.98 1.97
N MET A 48 -6.26 -5.88 0.66
CA MET A 48 -5.69 -4.73 -0.07
C MET A 48 -6.49 -3.44 0.14
N SER A 49 -7.72 -3.52 0.66
CA SER A 49 -8.54 -2.36 1.00
C SER A 49 -8.21 -1.73 2.36
N LEU A 50 -7.27 -2.31 3.11
CA LEU A 50 -6.86 -1.82 4.42
C LEU A 50 -5.43 -1.28 4.36
N GLY A 51 -5.14 -0.27 5.17
CA GLY A 51 -3.75 0.14 5.42
C GLY A 51 -3.10 -0.66 6.53
N TYR A 52 -1.79 -0.84 6.41
CA TYR A 52 -0.97 -1.57 7.36
C TYR A 52 0.18 -0.73 7.87
N LYS A 53 0.51 -0.91 9.14
CA LYS A 53 1.76 -0.43 9.74
C LYS A 53 2.69 -1.61 9.95
N ILE A 54 3.90 -1.49 9.42
CA ILE A 54 4.93 -2.53 9.51
C ILE A 54 6.00 -2.08 10.51
N PHE A 55 6.25 -2.92 11.50
CA PHE A 55 7.44 -2.87 12.34
C PHE A 55 8.44 -3.89 11.79
N TYR A 56 9.52 -3.38 11.22
CA TYR A 56 10.58 -4.18 10.61
C TYR A 56 11.91 -3.78 11.24
N SER A 57 12.63 -4.78 11.76
CA SER A 57 13.87 -4.62 12.52
C SER A 57 15.12 -5.11 11.76
N GLY A 58 14.95 -5.54 10.51
CA GLY A 58 16.05 -5.94 9.64
C GLY A 58 16.85 -4.77 9.06
N ALA A 59 17.72 -5.07 8.10
CA ALA A 59 18.61 -4.07 7.50
C ALA A 59 17.83 -2.97 6.75
N PRO A 60 18.21 -1.68 6.88
CA PRO A 60 17.63 -0.60 6.08
C PRO A 60 17.72 -0.88 4.58
N GLY A 61 16.71 -0.45 3.82
CA GLY A 61 16.66 -0.66 2.36
C GLY A 61 16.14 -2.03 1.92
N ALA A 62 15.69 -2.87 2.86
CA ALA A 62 14.98 -4.09 2.49
C ALA A 62 13.74 -3.79 1.64
N ILE A 63 13.56 -4.58 0.60
CA ILE A 63 12.43 -4.49 -0.32
C ILE A 63 11.33 -5.38 0.24
N LEU A 64 10.19 -4.77 0.54
CA LEU A 64 8.95 -5.49 0.85
C LEU A 64 8.14 -5.56 -0.44
N GLU A 65 8.45 -6.54 -1.28
CA GLU A 65 7.82 -6.68 -2.59
C GLU A 65 6.41 -7.22 -2.44
N GLN A 66 5.40 -6.43 -2.80
CA GLN A 66 4.02 -6.86 -2.83
C GLN A 66 3.78 -7.70 -4.10
N THR A 67 3.88 -9.02 -4.01
CA THR A 67 3.62 -9.91 -5.16
C THR A 67 2.12 -9.98 -5.48
N GLY A 68 1.77 -10.08 -6.77
CA GLY A 68 0.38 -10.17 -7.21
C GLY A 68 0.07 -9.33 -8.46
N LEU A 69 -1.16 -9.43 -8.96
CA LEU A 69 -1.61 -8.60 -10.08
C LEU A 69 -1.77 -7.14 -9.61
N PRO A 70 -1.36 -6.15 -10.42
CA PRO A 70 -1.65 -4.75 -10.18
C PRO A 70 -3.15 -4.56 -9.92
N GLN A 71 -3.47 -3.91 -8.81
CA GLN A 71 -4.85 -3.65 -8.45
C GLN A 71 -5.36 -2.39 -9.14
N LEU A 72 -6.65 -2.37 -9.45
CA LEU A 72 -7.33 -1.12 -9.79
C LEU A 72 -7.27 -0.19 -8.57
N PRO A 73 -7.01 1.11 -8.75
CA PRO A 73 -7.08 2.07 -7.67
C PRO A 73 -8.41 1.99 -6.95
N MET A 74 -8.34 1.94 -5.63
CA MET A 74 -9.54 1.95 -4.79
C MET A 74 -10.17 3.35 -4.84
N GLU A 75 -11.47 3.41 -5.13
CA GLU A 75 -12.20 4.67 -5.24
C GLU A 75 -12.45 5.30 -3.85
N ASN A 76 -12.80 4.47 -2.85
CA ASN A 76 -13.23 4.93 -1.54
C ASN A 76 -12.42 4.27 -0.40
N VAL A 77 -12.05 5.04 0.62
CA VAL A 77 -11.37 4.58 1.84
C VAL A 77 -12.21 4.92 3.05
N THR A 78 -12.65 3.92 3.80
CA THR A 78 -13.39 4.13 5.06
C THR A 78 -12.43 4.32 6.22
N LEU A 79 -12.58 5.42 6.95
CA LEU A 79 -11.84 5.73 8.16
C LEU A 79 -12.75 5.59 9.38
N HIS A 80 -12.23 4.99 10.44
CA HIS A 80 -12.92 4.88 11.72
C HIS A 80 -12.46 5.99 12.66
N LYS A 81 -13.29 6.32 13.67
CA LYS A 81 -12.91 7.26 14.72
C LYS A 81 -11.56 6.89 15.36
N GLY A 82 -10.68 7.87 15.51
CA GLY A 82 -9.33 7.71 16.01
C GLY A 82 -8.29 7.61 14.89
N TRP A 83 -7.16 6.98 15.19
CA TRP A 83 -6.06 6.79 14.23
C TRP A 83 -6.31 5.59 13.31
N ASN A 84 -6.14 5.80 12.02
CA ASN A 84 -6.19 4.82 10.95
C ASN A 84 -4.84 4.81 10.22
N TRP A 85 -4.57 3.73 9.50
CA TRP A 85 -3.45 3.65 8.57
C TRP A 85 -3.99 3.51 7.16
N ILE A 86 -3.44 4.27 6.22
CA ILE A 86 -3.77 4.17 4.81
C ILE A 86 -2.47 4.11 4.01
N GLY A 87 -2.40 3.22 3.03
CA GLY A 87 -1.47 3.38 1.91
C GLY A 87 -2.22 4.11 0.81
N HIS A 88 -1.58 5.05 0.10
CA HIS A 88 -2.20 5.77 -1.01
C HIS A 88 -2.44 4.83 -2.21
N PRO A 89 -3.68 4.42 -2.52
CA PRO A 89 -3.93 3.41 -3.55
C PRO A 89 -3.75 3.90 -5.00
N PRO A 90 -4.10 5.16 -5.35
CA PRO A 90 -3.84 5.67 -6.70
C PRO A 90 -2.36 5.73 -7.08
N LEU A 91 -2.11 5.56 -8.38
CA LEU A 91 -0.77 5.65 -8.98
C LEU A 91 -0.29 7.09 -9.24
N MET A 92 -1.02 8.10 -8.76
CA MET A 92 -0.70 9.52 -8.94
C MET A 92 -0.96 10.30 -7.65
N SER A 93 -0.34 11.47 -7.50
CA SER A 93 -0.53 12.31 -6.32
C SER A 93 -1.91 12.99 -6.29
N TYR A 94 -2.42 13.20 -5.09
CA TYR A 94 -3.73 13.80 -4.83
C TYR A 94 -3.64 14.90 -3.79
N ASP A 95 -4.00 16.13 -4.17
CA ASP A 95 -4.10 17.24 -3.23
C ASP A 95 -5.20 16.98 -2.19
N LEU A 96 -4.92 17.33 -0.93
CA LEU A 96 -5.79 17.01 0.20
C LEU A 96 -7.10 17.79 0.19
N ASP A 97 -7.12 19.00 -0.35
CA ASP A 97 -8.31 19.87 -0.32
C ASP A 97 -9.16 19.76 -1.59
N SER A 98 -8.53 19.43 -2.72
CA SER A 98 -9.19 19.37 -4.04
C SER A 98 -9.26 17.97 -4.63
N GLY A 99 -8.39 17.05 -4.20
CA GLY A 99 -8.24 15.72 -4.76
C GLY A 99 -9.02 14.64 -4.00
N ILE A 100 -9.26 14.81 -2.70
CA ILE A 100 -10.08 13.90 -1.90
C ILE A 100 -11.37 14.57 -1.45
N THR A 101 -12.44 13.80 -1.34
CA THR A 101 -13.72 14.32 -0.84
C THR A 101 -14.37 13.32 0.09
N PRO A 102 -14.91 13.75 1.24
CA PRO A 102 -15.74 12.88 2.04
C PRO A 102 -17.05 12.54 1.30
N VAL A 103 -17.56 11.33 1.51
CA VAL A 103 -18.82 10.84 0.93
C VAL A 103 -19.73 10.23 2.00
N GLY A 104 -21.05 10.33 1.79
CA GLY A 104 -22.03 9.75 2.72
C GLY A 104 -22.52 10.68 3.84
N GLY A 105 -22.25 11.98 3.76
CA GLY A 105 -22.75 13.00 4.70
C GLY A 105 -21.89 13.22 5.95
N ASP A 106 -20.99 12.28 6.26
CA ASP A 106 -19.89 12.51 7.20
C ASP A 106 -18.78 13.31 6.53
N ALA A 107 -18.16 14.25 7.24
CA ALA A 107 -17.10 15.12 6.73
C ALA A 107 -15.96 15.22 7.75
N PHE A 108 -14.80 15.70 7.29
CA PHE A 108 -13.73 16.09 8.20
C PHE A 108 -14.22 17.16 9.17
N THR A 109 -13.73 17.05 10.39
CA THR A 109 -14.01 18.00 11.47
C THR A 109 -12.72 18.70 11.89
N VAL A 110 -12.87 19.87 12.50
CA VAL A 110 -11.74 20.60 13.09
C VAL A 110 -10.90 19.65 13.94
N ASP A 111 -9.58 19.76 13.82
CA ASP A 111 -8.57 18.92 14.49
C ASP A 111 -8.42 17.49 13.95
N ASP A 112 -9.06 17.13 12.83
CA ASP A 112 -8.70 15.92 12.08
C ASP A 112 -7.30 16.08 11.48
N GLN A 113 -6.50 15.01 11.46
CA GLN A 113 -5.07 15.09 11.16
C GLN A 113 -4.64 14.03 10.16
N ILE A 114 -3.75 14.40 9.24
CA ILE A 114 -3.06 13.46 8.34
C ILE A 114 -1.57 13.65 8.54
N LYS A 115 -0.84 12.55 8.70
CA LYS A 115 0.62 12.59 8.76
C LYS A 115 1.29 11.45 8.01
N THR A 116 2.53 11.65 7.57
CA THR A 116 3.36 10.58 7.02
C THR A 116 3.98 9.73 8.13
N ARG A 117 4.61 8.61 7.76
CA ARG A 117 5.37 7.74 8.68
C ARG A 117 6.49 8.49 9.43
N ALA A 118 7.06 9.55 8.84
CA ALA A 118 8.16 10.32 9.40
C ALA A 118 7.64 11.30 10.47
N GLY A 119 7.06 10.77 11.54
CA GLY A 119 6.60 11.56 12.68
C GLY A 119 7.79 12.27 13.34
N GLY A 120 7.93 13.57 13.09
CA GLY A 120 9.01 14.38 13.65
C GLY A 120 9.23 15.71 12.92
N ASP A 121 8.83 15.82 11.65
CA ASP A 121 8.90 17.08 10.90
C ASP A 121 7.52 17.74 10.82
N ALA A 122 7.45 19.06 10.97
CA ALA A 122 6.26 19.86 10.68
C ALA A 122 5.81 19.70 9.21
N SER A 123 6.69 19.25 8.32
CA SER A 123 6.32 18.88 6.94
C SER A 123 5.53 17.58 6.81
N SER A 124 5.55 16.75 7.86
CA SER A 124 4.89 15.44 7.86
C SER A 124 3.46 15.47 8.34
N LEU A 125 2.91 16.61 8.76
CA LEU A 125 1.61 16.73 9.41
C LEU A 125 0.79 17.85 8.78
N THR A 126 -0.51 17.61 8.64
CA THR A 126 -1.51 18.63 8.38
C THR A 126 -2.72 18.44 9.27
N THR A 127 -3.42 19.52 9.59
CA THR A 127 -4.60 19.54 10.46
C THR A 127 -5.74 20.28 9.79
N TYR A 128 -6.94 19.70 9.81
CA TYR A 128 -8.13 20.32 9.24
C TYR A 128 -8.62 21.46 10.15
N ASP A 129 -8.77 22.66 9.60
CA ASP A 129 -9.20 23.86 10.35
C ASP A 129 -10.72 24.09 10.34
N GLY A 130 -11.48 23.18 9.72
CA GLY A 130 -12.91 23.31 9.48
C GLY A 130 -13.26 23.76 8.05
N SER A 131 -12.26 24.14 7.26
CA SER A 131 -12.41 24.48 5.84
C SER A 131 -11.43 23.72 4.95
N SER A 132 -10.13 23.71 5.30
CA SER A 132 -9.06 23.07 4.55
C SER A 132 -7.99 22.48 5.48
N PHE A 133 -7.13 21.64 4.92
CA PHE A 133 -5.97 21.08 5.60
C PHE A 133 -4.83 22.09 5.69
N GLN A 134 -4.47 22.48 6.92
CA GLN A 134 -3.38 23.41 7.21
C GLN A 134 -2.11 22.67 7.62
N GLY A 135 -1.03 22.85 6.87
CA GLY A 135 0.26 22.22 7.12
C GLY A 135 1.17 22.27 5.89
N LYS A 136 2.33 21.62 5.94
CA LYS A 136 3.16 21.45 4.72
C LYS A 136 2.93 20.11 4.03
N LEU A 137 2.15 19.22 4.62
CA LEU A 137 1.61 18.06 3.92
C LEU A 137 0.32 18.50 3.21
N PHE A 138 0.37 18.62 1.90
CA PHE A 138 -0.76 19.04 1.06
C PHE A 138 -1.16 17.99 0.02
N GLU A 139 -0.36 16.94 -0.18
CA GLU A 139 -0.63 15.87 -1.15
C GLU A 139 -0.46 14.46 -0.56
N LEU A 140 -1.29 13.53 -1.04
CA LEU A 140 -1.11 12.09 -0.90
C LEU A 140 -0.37 11.57 -2.13
N GLU A 141 0.84 11.06 -1.94
CA GLU A 141 1.73 10.62 -3.01
C GLU A 141 1.75 9.09 -3.13
N PRO A 142 1.94 8.55 -4.35
CA PRO A 142 2.16 7.13 -4.55
C PRO A 142 3.33 6.61 -3.72
N SER A 143 3.21 5.36 -3.26
CA SER A 143 4.23 4.67 -2.45
C SER A 143 4.44 5.26 -1.04
N VAL A 144 3.69 6.28 -0.63
CA VAL A 144 3.74 6.84 0.73
C VAL A 144 2.60 6.28 1.58
N GLY A 145 2.93 5.93 2.83
CA GLY A 145 1.97 5.51 3.86
C GLY A 145 1.66 6.64 4.83
N TYR A 146 0.39 6.77 5.21
CA TYR A 146 -0.13 7.83 6.05
C TYR A 146 -0.84 7.28 7.29
N GLU A 147 -0.77 8.04 8.38
CA GLU A 147 -1.63 7.88 9.55
C GLU A 147 -2.68 9.00 9.54
N VAL A 148 -3.96 8.62 9.61
CA VAL A 148 -5.07 9.58 9.57
C VAL A 148 -5.88 9.50 10.86
N ARG A 149 -5.99 10.61 11.57
CA ARG A 149 -6.84 10.76 12.75
C ARG A 149 -8.12 11.47 12.37
N VAL A 150 -9.25 10.83 12.64
CA VAL A 150 -10.57 11.44 12.48
C VAL A 150 -11.36 11.39 13.79
N ALA A 151 -12.05 12.48 14.15
CA ALA A 151 -12.88 12.54 15.34
C ALA A 151 -14.19 11.75 15.17
N ARG A 152 -14.61 11.54 13.92
CA ARG A 152 -15.80 10.77 13.51
C ARG A 152 -15.42 9.83 12.37
N ALA A 153 -16.21 8.78 12.14
CA ALA A 153 -15.98 7.94 10.97
C ALA A 153 -16.24 8.78 9.69
N VAL A 154 -15.38 8.62 8.68
CA VAL A 154 -15.46 9.36 7.41
C VAL A 154 -15.06 8.41 6.30
N THR A 155 -15.78 8.42 5.19
CA THR A 155 -15.37 7.71 3.97
C THR A 155 -14.80 8.72 2.99
N LEU A 156 -13.53 8.56 2.64
CA LEU A 156 -12.84 9.38 1.65
C LEU A 156 -13.06 8.81 0.26
N ARG A 157 -13.27 9.67 -0.72
CA ARG A 157 -13.27 9.35 -2.15
C ARG A 157 -12.18 10.11 -2.86
N TYR A 158 -11.41 9.42 -3.69
CA TYR A 158 -10.47 10.07 -4.61
C TYR A 158 -11.22 10.63 -5.82
N ARG A 159 -11.04 11.92 -6.14
CA ARG A 159 -11.72 12.56 -7.28
C ARG A 159 -11.08 12.15 -8.59
N CYS A 160 -11.85 11.51 -9.46
CA CYS A 160 -11.33 11.02 -10.75
C CYS A 160 -11.05 12.08 -11.82
N SER A 161 -11.46 13.34 -11.62
CA SER A 161 -11.22 14.42 -12.59
C SER A 161 -9.73 14.72 -12.82
N GLN A 162 -8.85 14.42 -11.85
CA GLN A 162 -7.40 14.55 -12.01
C GLN A 162 -6.78 13.37 -12.78
N VAL A 163 -7.27 12.14 -12.57
CA VAL A 163 -6.89 10.92 -13.33
C VAL A 163 -7.14 11.12 -14.83
N GLN A 164 -8.26 11.76 -15.18
CA GLN A 164 -8.65 12.01 -16.56
C GLN A 164 -7.66 12.95 -17.29
N GLN A 165 -7.06 13.92 -16.61
CA GLN A 165 -6.14 14.90 -17.24
C GLN A 165 -4.73 14.34 -17.50
N THR A 166 -4.26 13.43 -16.66
CA THR A 166 -2.89 12.90 -16.75
C THR A 166 -2.80 11.65 -17.63
N LEU A 167 -3.83 10.78 -17.62
CA LEU A 167 -3.85 9.55 -18.43
C LEU A 167 -4.41 9.74 -19.85
N PHE A 168 -5.31 10.71 -20.06
CA PHE A 168 -5.94 10.95 -21.36
C PHE A 168 -5.60 12.34 -21.89
N LYS A 169 -4.38 12.48 -22.41
CA LYS A 169 -4.00 13.64 -23.23
C LYS A 169 -4.56 13.60 -24.66
N GLU A 170 -5.35 12.59 -25.00
CA GLU A 170 -6.14 12.54 -26.24
C GLU A 170 -7.59 12.18 -25.90
N GLY A 171 -8.53 12.95 -26.47
CA GLY A 171 -9.91 13.04 -26.04
C GLY A 171 -10.64 11.70 -25.88
N GLY A 172 -11.33 11.54 -24.76
CA GLY A 172 -12.12 10.34 -24.46
C GLY A 172 -13.06 10.53 -23.27
N LEU A 173 -14.21 9.84 -23.34
CA LEU A 173 -15.41 9.90 -22.51
C LEU A 173 -15.21 10.06 -20.98
N PRO A 174 -16.23 10.54 -20.23
CA PRO A 174 -16.22 10.52 -18.77
C PRO A 174 -16.03 9.09 -18.27
N CYS A 175 -14.89 8.82 -17.62
CA CYS A 175 -14.62 7.51 -17.02
C CYS A 175 -14.67 7.60 -15.49
N ASP A 176 -15.31 6.58 -14.91
CA ASP A 176 -15.33 6.32 -13.48
C ASP A 176 -14.00 5.67 -13.07
N CYS A 177 -13.56 5.81 -11.81
CA CYS A 177 -12.23 5.38 -11.37
C CYS A 177 -11.92 3.90 -11.66
N ALA A 178 -12.93 3.04 -11.58
CA ALA A 178 -12.81 1.63 -11.94
C ALA A 178 -12.58 1.37 -13.46
N LYS A 179 -13.03 2.29 -14.33
CA LYS A 179 -12.98 2.13 -15.80
C LYS A 179 -11.79 2.82 -16.45
N CYS A 180 -11.30 3.95 -15.92
CA CYS A 180 -10.10 4.60 -16.46
C CYS A 180 -8.85 3.71 -16.27
N CYS A 181 -8.78 2.93 -15.18
CA CYS A 181 -7.66 2.03 -14.90
C CYS A 181 -7.77 0.64 -15.55
N GLY A 182 -8.94 0.27 -16.09
CA GLY A 182 -9.15 -0.99 -16.81
C GLY A 182 -8.61 -0.99 -18.25
N GLY A 183 -8.16 0.16 -18.77
CA GLY A 183 -7.66 0.34 -20.13
C GLY A 183 -6.13 0.37 -20.27
N ILE A 184 -5.38 0.33 -19.17
CA ILE A 184 -3.92 0.24 -19.23
C ILE A 184 -3.59 -1.22 -19.53
N ALA A 185 -3.32 -1.53 -20.81
CA ALA A 185 -2.71 -2.80 -21.17
C ALA A 185 -1.36 -2.86 -20.46
N PHE A 186 -1.29 -3.60 -19.34
CA PHE A 186 -0.02 -3.93 -18.71
C PHE A 186 0.86 -4.61 -19.77
N PRO A 187 2.17 -4.31 -19.83
CA PRO A 187 3.06 -5.10 -20.66
C PRO A 187 2.86 -6.58 -20.28
N PRO A 188 2.75 -7.50 -21.26
CA PRO A 188 2.64 -8.92 -20.94
C PRO A 188 3.77 -9.27 -19.98
N SER A 189 3.42 -9.97 -18.90
CA SER A 189 4.38 -10.47 -17.92
C SER A 189 5.60 -11.01 -18.66
N LEU A 190 6.80 -10.51 -18.33
CA LEU A 190 8.03 -11.05 -18.90
C LEU A 190 7.99 -12.58 -18.73
N PRO A 191 8.31 -13.35 -19.79
CA PRO A 191 8.32 -14.80 -19.68
C PRO A 191 9.25 -15.20 -18.52
N PRO A 192 8.90 -16.25 -17.76
CA PRO A 192 9.73 -16.71 -16.66
C PRO A 192 11.16 -16.94 -17.16
N PRO A 193 12.18 -16.63 -16.35
CA PRO A 193 13.56 -16.89 -16.75
C PRO A 193 13.72 -18.36 -17.14
N PRO A 194 14.49 -18.67 -18.19
CA PRO A 194 14.69 -20.04 -18.61
C PRO A 194 15.27 -20.85 -17.44
N PRO A 195 14.85 -22.13 -17.27
CA PRO A 195 15.42 -22.98 -16.24
C PRO A 195 16.96 -23.00 -16.37
N PRO A 196 17.69 -23.03 -15.24
CA PRO A 196 19.14 -23.10 -15.28
C PRO A 196 19.58 -24.28 -16.16
N LEU A 197 20.52 -24.03 -17.07
CA LEU A 197 21.05 -25.08 -17.94
C LEU A 197 21.51 -26.27 -17.08
N PRO A 198 21.25 -27.51 -17.51
CA PRO A 198 21.84 -28.68 -16.88
C PRO A 198 23.35 -28.48 -16.83
N THR A 199 23.91 -28.49 -15.63
CA THR A 199 25.35 -28.53 -15.42
C THR A 199 25.91 -29.72 -16.19
N VAL A 200 26.61 -29.44 -17.28
CA VAL A 200 27.40 -30.44 -18.00
C VAL A 200 28.47 -30.94 -17.01
N PRO A 201 28.54 -32.24 -16.70
CA PRO A 201 29.65 -32.78 -15.95
C PRO A 201 30.94 -32.44 -16.70
N GLY A 202 31.85 -31.73 -16.04
CA GLY A 202 33.16 -31.42 -16.59
C GLY A 202 33.88 -32.71 -17.04
N PRO A 203 34.72 -32.64 -18.09
CA PRO A 203 35.43 -33.81 -18.57
C PRO A 203 36.26 -34.43 -17.45
N ALA A 204 36.10 -35.74 -17.27
CA ALA A 204 36.93 -36.53 -16.37
C ALA A 204 38.40 -36.26 -16.70
N GLY A 205 39.14 -35.78 -15.70
CA GLY A 205 40.57 -35.57 -15.81
C GLY A 205 41.29 -36.88 -16.17
N PRO A 206 42.42 -36.81 -16.89
CA PRO A 206 43.12 -38.00 -17.36
C PRO A 206 43.57 -38.86 -16.17
N ALA A 207 43.32 -40.17 -16.29
CA ALA A 207 43.79 -41.18 -15.36
C ALA A 207 45.33 -41.13 -15.24
N ALA A 208 45.82 -41.18 -14.01
CA ALA A 208 47.24 -41.29 -13.73
C ALA A 208 47.78 -42.66 -14.20
N PRO A 209 48.97 -42.70 -14.84
CA PRO A 209 49.61 -43.94 -15.30
C PRO A 209 50.19 -44.77 -14.13
N PRO A 210 50.45 -46.08 -14.36
CA PRO A 210 50.63 -47.13 -13.33
C PRO A 210 51.90 -47.01 -12.48
#